data_AF-A0A7S1ZWI4-F1
#
_entry.id   AF-A0A7S1ZWI4-F1
#
_cell.length_a   1.000
_cell.length_b   1.000
_cell.length_c   1.000
_cell.angle_alpha   90.00
_cell.angle_beta   90.00
_cell.angle_gamma   90.00
#
_symmetry.space_group_name_H-M   'P 1'
#
loop_
_entity.id
_entity.type
_entity.pdbx_description
1 polymer ?
#
loop_
_entity_poly.entity_id
_entity_poly.type
_entity_poly.pdbx_seq_one_letter_code
_entity_poly.pdbx_strand_id
1 'polypeptide(L)'
;MPGWLLADGITATHAGDPIPGWVQYDDGVKQEGLVITHVGGIEIEPDRIYRVATKISDLTNGQSKPWTEYYKEHPECLPPKGAYVNLYSELMAFFAKNMWRKIWEAIGPNKTSGPKIDLGHHSCDPAGRLAKLDLDHDGIVSVDEIHVALRDVLGLSVDPTEKSLAEYVHSFADTTGD
;
A
#
# COMPACT_ATOMS: atom_id res chain seq x y z
N MET A 1 -6.08 7.40 17.73
CA MET A 1 -7.39 8.05 17.89
C MET A 1 -8.19 7.27 18.92
N PRO A 2 -8.74 7.90 19.97
CA PRO A 2 -9.66 7.24 20.90
C PRO A 2 -10.89 6.66 20.18
N GLY A 3 -11.43 5.55 20.68
CA GLY A 3 -12.58 4.88 20.10
C GLY A 3 -13.82 5.76 20.03
N TRP A 4 -14.10 6.54 21.08
CA TRP A 4 -15.22 7.47 21.09
C TRP A 4 -15.10 8.51 19.97
N LEU A 5 -13.90 9.07 19.77
CA LEU A 5 -13.65 10.10 18.77
C LEU A 5 -13.76 9.51 17.35
N LEU A 6 -13.28 8.29 17.16
CA LEU A 6 -13.41 7.55 15.90
C LEU A 6 -14.89 7.32 15.56
N ALA A 7 -15.67 6.82 16.51
CA ALA A 7 -17.10 6.57 16.32
C ALA A 7 -17.86 7.85 16.00
N ASP A 8 -17.73 8.87 16.85
CA ASP A 8 -18.43 10.14 16.70
C ASP A 8 -18.12 10.78 15.35
N GLY A 9 -16.84 10.75 14.94
CA GLY A 9 -16.45 11.38 13.70
C GLY A 9 -16.95 10.67 12.45
N ILE A 10 -17.06 9.34 12.46
CA ILE A 10 -17.68 8.58 11.36
C ILE A 10 -19.19 8.84 11.36
N THR A 11 -19.85 8.63 12.50
CA THR A 11 -21.30 8.81 12.68
C THR A 11 -21.75 10.21 12.27
N ALA A 12 -21.00 11.26 12.60
CA ALA A 12 -21.32 12.63 12.25
C ALA A 12 -21.42 12.87 10.73
N THR A 13 -20.63 12.13 9.93
CA THR A 13 -20.70 12.24 8.47
C THR A 13 -21.73 11.30 7.85
N HIS A 14 -22.17 10.28 8.61
CA HIS A 14 -23.13 9.27 8.16
C HIS A 14 -24.58 9.60 8.54
N ALA A 15 -24.80 10.62 9.37
CA ALA A 15 -26.11 11.09 9.79
C ALA A 15 -26.82 11.87 8.67
N GLY A 16 -27.24 11.18 7.60
CA GLY A 16 -28.00 11.77 6.50
C GLY A 16 -27.72 11.13 5.14
N ASP A 17 -28.09 11.84 4.08
CA ASP A 17 -27.75 11.43 2.71
C ASP A 17 -26.24 11.57 2.46
N PRO A 18 -25.64 10.71 1.62
CA PRO A 18 -24.24 10.83 1.23
C PRO A 18 -23.91 12.20 0.63
N ILE A 19 -23.09 12.97 1.34
CA ILE A 19 -22.55 14.26 0.90
C ILE A 19 -21.07 14.16 0.53
N PRO A 20 -20.53 15.08 -0.28
CA PRO A 20 -19.09 15.23 -0.43
C PRO A 20 -18.42 15.34 0.94
N GLY A 21 -17.48 14.43 1.23
CA GLY A 21 -16.83 14.32 2.55
C GLY A 21 -17.48 13.30 3.50
N TRP A 22 -18.40 12.48 3.01
CA TRP A 22 -18.79 11.22 3.65
C TRP A 22 -17.55 10.35 3.92
N VAL A 23 -17.34 9.96 5.18
CA VAL A 23 -16.15 9.17 5.55
C VAL A 23 -16.29 7.76 4.98
N GLN A 24 -15.29 7.38 4.20
CA GLN A 24 -15.11 6.01 3.74
C GLN A 24 -14.12 5.30 4.65
N TYR A 25 -14.38 4.02 4.93
CA TYR A 25 -13.52 3.14 5.71
C TYR A 25 -13.45 1.76 5.04
N ASP A 26 -12.43 0.99 5.39
CA ASP A 26 -12.23 -0.37 4.89
C ASP A 26 -13.02 -1.41 5.70
N ASP A 27 -12.75 -2.70 5.47
CA ASP A 27 -13.35 -3.82 6.20
C ASP A 27 -12.95 -3.89 7.69
N GLY A 28 -12.05 -3.02 8.13
CA GLY A 28 -11.66 -2.86 9.52
C GLY A 28 -12.75 -2.25 10.39
N VAL A 29 -13.74 -1.55 9.84
CA VAL A 29 -14.83 -0.92 10.59
C VAL A 29 -16.16 -1.60 10.28
N LYS A 30 -16.90 -1.99 11.33
CA LYS A 30 -18.28 -2.48 11.20
C LYS A 30 -19.26 -1.49 11.80
N GLN A 31 -20.32 -1.22 11.07
CA GLN A 31 -21.35 -0.26 11.44
C GLN A 31 -22.74 -0.90 11.30
N GLU A 32 -23.58 -0.71 12.31
CA GLU A 32 -24.99 -1.10 12.33
C GLU A 32 -25.84 0.17 12.42
N GLY A 33 -26.52 0.53 11.33
CA GLY A 33 -27.20 1.81 11.22
C GLY A 33 -26.20 2.97 11.29
N LEU A 34 -26.26 3.77 12.36
CA LEU A 34 -25.32 4.88 12.63
C LEU A 34 -24.29 4.57 13.72
N VAL A 35 -24.33 3.36 14.28
CA VAL A 35 -23.49 2.97 15.42
C VAL A 35 -22.34 2.13 14.92
N ILE A 36 -21.11 2.58 15.20
CA ILE A 36 -19.92 1.76 14.99
C ILE A 36 -19.88 0.70 16.07
N THR A 37 -19.85 -0.58 15.67
CA THR A 37 -19.86 -1.71 16.61
C THR A 37 -18.48 -2.33 16.75
N HIS A 38 -17.67 -2.33 15.69
CA HIS A 38 -16.35 -2.96 15.71
C HIS A 38 -15.31 -2.13 14.97
N VAL A 39 -14.07 -2.19 15.47
CA VAL A 39 -12.88 -1.62 14.82
C VAL A 39 -11.73 -2.61 14.94
N GLY A 40 -11.14 -3.04 13.82
CA GLY A 40 -10.06 -4.02 13.78
C GLY A 40 -10.49 -5.43 14.22
N GLY A 41 -11.75 -5.80 13.95
CA GLY A 41 -12.29 -7.13 14.28
C GLY A 41 -12.70 -7.34 15.74
N ILE A 42 -12.52 -6.33 16.60
CA ILE A 42 -12.96 -6.33 18.00
C ILE A 42 -14.06 -5.30 18.22
N GLU A 43 -14.86 -5.49 19.27
CA GLU A 43 -15.87 -4.51 19.69
C GLU A 43 -15.19 -3.16 19.98
N ILE A 44 -15.86 -2.07 19.61
CA ILE A 44 -15.28 -0.75 19.84
C ILE A 44 -15.29 -0.39 21.33
N GLU A 45 -14.13 -0.02 21.84
CA GLU A 45 -13.93 0.41 23.23
C GLU A 45 -13.70 1.94 23.23
N PRO A 46 -14.53 2.74 23.91
CA PRO A 46 -14.48 4.21 23.84
C PRO A 46 -13.10 4.81 24.15
N ASP A 47 -12.45 4.33 25.21
CA ASP A 47 -11.19 4.89 25.70
C ASP A 47 -9.95 4.25 25.06
N ARG A 48 -10.13 3.21 24.26
CA ARG A 48 -9.03 2.52 23.59
C ARG A 48 -8.48 3.38 22.46
N ILE A 49 -7.15 3.43 22.35
CA ILE A 49 -6.48 4.13 21.26
C ILE A 49 -6.34 3.21 20.06
N TYR A 50 -7.01 3.55 18.96
CA TYR A 50 -6.90 2.89 17.67
C TYR A 50 -5.86 3.57 16.77
N ARG A 51 -5.14 2.76 16.00
CA ARG A 51 -4.26 3.24 14.92
C ARG A 51 -5.11 3.37 13.67
N VAL A 52 -5.29 4.60 13.17
CA VAL A 52 -6.15 4.92 12.04
C VAL A 52 -5.29 5.56 10.95
N ALA A 53 -5.40 5.05 9.73
CA ALA A 53 -4.83 5.69 8.56
C ALA A 53 -5.89 6.60 7.92
N THR A 54 -5.62 7.90 7.83
CA THR A 54 -6.54 8.89 7.28
C THR A 54 -5.77 10.07 6.70
N LYS A 55 -6.42 10.94 5.92
CA LYS A 55 -5.77 12.15 5.40
C LYS A 55 -5.71 13.19 6.50
N ILE A 56 -4.61 13.94 6.55
CA ILE A 56 -4.49 15.05 7.51
C ILE A 56 -5.64 16.06 7.34
N SER A 57 -6.11 16.27 6.11
CA SER A 57 -7.24 17.13 5.80
C SER A 57 -8.51 16.70 6.52
N ASP A 58 -8.75 15.40 6.67
CA ASP A 58 -9.95 14.88 7.33
C ASP A 58 -9.98 15.30 8.81
N LEU A 59 -8.80 15.47 9.43
CA LEU A 59 -8.62 15.89 10.81
C LEU A 59 -8.61 17.41 11.00
N THR A 60 -8.24 18.20 9.98
CA THR A 60 -8.04 19.66 10.15
C THR A 60 -9.11 20.52 9.50
N ASN A 61 -9.65 20.09 8.36
CA ASN A 61 -10.62 20.83 7.55
C ASN A 61 -11.63 19.91 6.83
N GLY A 62 -11.82 18.70 7.34
CA GLY A 62 -12.79 17.73 6.85
C GLY A 62 -14.23 18.06 7.25
N GLN A 63 -15.15 17.19 6.86
CA GLN A 63 -16.59 17.34 7.17
C GLN A 63 -16.97 16.76 8.54
N SER A 64 -16.09 15.98 9.15
CA SER A 64 -16.30 15.45 10.49
C SER A 64 -16.02 16.53 11.53
N LYS A 65 -17.08 17.19 12.03
CA LYS A 65 -16.96 18.19 13.10
C LYS A 65 -16.26 17.63 14.35
N PRO A 66 -16.62 16.45 14.87
CA PRO A 66 -15.95 15.89 16.05
C PRO A 66 -14.43 15.79 15.89
N TRP A 67 -13.95 15.34 14.72
CA TRP A 67 -12.52 15.29 14.45
C TRP A 67 -11.90 16.68 14.33
N THR A 68 -12.49 17.54 13.51
CA THR A 68 -11.90 18.86 13.25
C THR A 68 -11.90 19.77 14.45
N GLU A 69 -12.88 19.69 15.34
CA GLU A 69 -12.92 20.44 16.60
C GLU A 69 -11.88 19.89 17.58
N TYR A 70 -11.83 18.57 17.77
CA TYR A 70 -10.86 17.93 18.65
C TYR A 70 -9.41 18.27 18.29
N TYR A 71 -9.03 18.15 17.01
CA TYR A 71 -7.65 18.41 16.59
C TYR A 71 -7.31 19.90 16.45
N LYS A 72 -8.31 20.80 16.45
CA LYS A 72 -8.07 22.24 16.60
C LYS A 72 -7.75 22.60 18.05
N GLU A 73 -8.42 21.95 19.00
CA GLU A 73 -8.18 22.14 20.44
C GLU A 73 -6.91 21.42 20.92
N HIS A 74 -6.57 20.30 20.27
CA HIS A 74 -5.42 19.45 20.59
C HIS A 74 -4.46 19.30 19.40
N PRO A 75 -3.81 20.37 18.93
CA PRO A 75 -2.88 20.31 17.80
C PRO A 75 -1.65 19.43 18.08
N GLU A 76 -1.27 19.24 19.35
CA GLU A 76 -0.21 18.34 19.80
C GLU A 76 -0.50 16.86 19.51
N CYS A 77 -1.77 16.50 19.32
CA CYS A 77 -2.20 15.14 18.98
C CYS A 77 -2.15 14.87 17.46
N LEU A 78 -1.91 15.88 16.63
CA LEU A 78 -1.70 15.68 15.20
C LEU A 78 -0.30 15.09 14.94
N PRO A 79 -0.16 14.18 13.96
CA PRO A 79 1.16 13.72 13.55
C PRO A 79 2.01 14.92 13.09
N PRO A 80 3.32 14.95 13.40
CA PRO A 80 4.18 16.02 12.91
C PRO A 80 4.25 15.97 11.38
N LYS A 81 4.40 17.13 10.73
CA LYS A 81 4.37 17.25 9.26
C LYS A 81 5.36 16.34 8.52
N GLY A 82 6.50 16.01 9.14
CA GLY A 82 7.50 15.09 8.59
C GLY A 82 7.12 13.60 8.67
N ALA A 83 6.08 13.24 9.42
CA ALA A 83 5.58 11.87 9.54
C ALA A 83 4.47 11.55 8.53
N TYR A 84 4.09 12.51 7.68
CA TYR A 84 3.08 12.28 6.67
C TYR A 84 3.63 11.37 5.58
N VAL A 85 2.87 10.32 5.30
CA VAL A 85 3.18 9.39 4.23
C VAL A 85 2.56 9.92 2.94
N ASN A 86 3.38 10.09 1.90
CA ASN A 86 2.87 10.47 0.59
C ASN A 86 2.20 9.25 -0.06
N LEU A 87 0.87 9.27 -0.15
CA LEU A 87 0.08 8.17 -0.69
C LEU A 87 0.48 7.80 -2.13
N TYR A 88 0.86 8.78 -2.96
CA TYR A 88 1.32 8.50 -4.32
C TYR A 88 2.63 7.70 -4.28
N SER A 89 3.57 8.09 -3.43
CA SER A 89 4.84 7.36 -3.26
C SER A 89 4.60 5.93 -2.78
N GLU A 90 3.71 5.71 -1.79
CA GLU A 90 3.38 4.36 -1.33
C GLU A 90 2.65 3.51 -2.37
N LEU A 91 1.73 4.11 -3.12
CA LEU A 91 1.01 3.41 -4.17
C LEU A 91 1.97 2.98 -5.28
N MET A 92 2.87 3.88 -5.70
CA MET A 92 3.92 3.53 -6.66
C MET A 92 4.84 2.45 -6.10
N ALA A 93 5.19 2.51 -4.80
CA ALA A 93 6.06 1.52 -4.17
C ALA A 93 5.40 0.14 -4.15
N PHE A 94 4.09 0.09 -3.85
CA PHE A 94 3.30 -1.13 -3.91
C PHE A 94 3.25 -1.69 -5.33
N PHE A 95 3.01 -0.86 -6.34
CA PHE A 95 3.03 -1.31 -7.75
C PHE A 95 4.40 -1.85 -8.15
N ALA A 96 5.48 -1.13 -7.86
CA ALA A 96 6.84 -1.53 -8.19
C ALA A 96 7.22 -2.87 -7.55
N LYS A 97 6.95 -3.06 -6.25
CA LYS A 97 7.16 -4.33 -5.54
C LYS A 97 6.39 -5.48 -6.19
N ASN A 98 5.13 -5.23 -6.57
CA ASN A 98 4.31 -6.25 -7.24
C ASN A 98 4.80 -6.56 -8.66
N MET A 99 5.30 -5.57 -9.40
CA MET A 99 5.90 -5.78 -10.72
C MET A 99 7.18 -6.60 -10.62
N TRP A 100 8.09 -6.24 -9.70
CA TRP A 100 9.28 -7.04 -9.43
C TRP A 100 8.93 -8.49 -9.08
N ARG A 101 7.97 -8.70 -8.17
CA ARG A 101 7.51 -10.05 -7.80
C ARG A 101 7.00 -10.81 -9.03
N LYS A 102 6.20 -10.18 -9.90
CA LYS A 102 5.68 -10.82 -11.11
C LYS A 102 6.79 -11.18 -12.09
N ILE A 103 7.78 -10.31 -12.30
CA ILE A 103 8.97 -10.61 -13.11
C ILE A 103 9.67 -11.84 -12.52
N TRP A 104 9.95 -11.81 -11.22
CA TRP A 104 10.63 -12.88 -10.50
C TRP A 104 9.89 -14.23 -10.53
N GLU A 105 8.55 -14.20 -10.50
CA GLU A 105 7.71 -15.39 -10.63
C GLU A 105 7.70 -15.94 -12.07
N ALA A 106 7.64 -15.07 -13.07
CA ALA A 106 7.56 -15.46 -14.47
C ALA A 106 8.88 -16.05 -15.01
N ILE A 107 10.03 -15.57 -14.52
CA ILE A 107 11.35 -16.13 -14.86
C ILE A 107 11.66 -17.44 -14.10
N GLY A 108 10.91 -17.69 -13.03
CA GLY A 108 11.03 -18.90 -12.22
C GLY A 108 10.59 -20.16 -12.98
N PRO A 109 10.96 -21.36 -12.49
CA PRO A 109 10.47 -22.61 -13.09
C PRO A 109 8.94 -22.63 -13.08
N ASN A 110 8.33 -23.00 -14.21
CA ASN A 110 6.88 -23.10 -14.36
C ASN A 110 6.30 -23.90 -13.18
N LYS A 111 5.46 -23.26 -12.37
CA LYS A 111 4.60 -23.96 -11.42
C LYS A 111 3.68 -24.86 -12.25
N THR A 112 4.03 -26.13 -12.42
CA THR A 112 3.07 -27.14 -12.89
C THR A 112 1.85 -27.04 -11.98
N SER A 113 0.71 -26.76 -12.61
CA SER A 113 -0.61 -26.61 -12.03
C SER A 113 -0.91 -27.68 -10.98
N GLY A 114 -0.80 -27.31 -9.70
CA GLY A 114 -1.18 -28.13 -8.56
C GLY A 114 -1.69 -27.23 -7.43
N PRO A 115 -2.83 -27.56 -6.78
CA PRO A 115 -3.37 -26.75 -5.71
C PRO A 115 -2.64 -27.10 -4.41
N LYS A 116 -1.60 -26.34 -4.09
CA LYS A 116 -1.11 -26.02 -2.73
C LYS A 116 0.28 -25.41 -2.86
N ILE A 117 0.39 -24.16 -2.43
CA ILE A 117 1.68 -23.51 -2.20
C ILE A 117 2.22 -24.12 -0.91
N ASP A 118 3.02 -25.18 -1.01
CA ASP A 118 3.88 -25.60 0.08
C ASP A 118 5.00 -24.56 0.21
N LEU A 119 4.93 -23.72 1.24
CA LEU A 119 5.96 -22.74 1.61
C LEU A 119 7.28 -23.38 2.10
N GLY A 120 7.52 -24.67 1.79
CA GLY A 120 8.55 -25.48 2.41
C GLY A 120 9.81 -25.72 1.58
N HIS A 121 9.71 -25.96 0.27
CA HIS A 121 10.87 -26.42 -0.51
C HIS A 121 10.70 -26.18 -2.02
N HIS A 122 10.53 -24.93 -2.43
CA HIS A 122 10.87 -24.60 -3.82
C HIS A 122 12.38 -24.42 -3.87
N SER A 123 13.05 -25.15 -4.77
CA SER A 123 14.39 -24.83 -5.22
C SER A 123 14.36 -23.40 -5.77
N CYS A 124 14.55 -22.42 -4.88
CA CYS A 124 14.94 -21.09 -5.26
C CYS A 124 16.27 -21.32 -5.97
N ASP A 125 16.27 -21.16 -7.29
CA ASP A 125 17.49 -21.04 -8.06
C ASP A 125 17.67 -19.55 -8.37
N PRO A 126 18.17 -18.73 -7.41
CA PRO A 126 18.42 -17.32 -7.67
C PRO A 126 19.41 -17.14 -8.81
N ALA A 127 20.44 -17.98 -8.88
CA ALA A 127 21.48 -17.88 -9.89
C ALA A 127 20.92 -18.07 -11.31
N GLY A 128 20.09 -19.10 -11.53
CA GLY A 128 19.44 -19.31 -12.83
C GLY A 128 18.35 -18.28 -13.16
N ARG A 129 17.79 -17.58 -12.17
CA ARG A 129 16.86 -16.46 -12.40
C ARG A 129 17.61 -15.18 -12.76
N LEU A 130 18.69 -14.88 -12.07
CA LEU A 130 19.57 -13.75 -12.36
C LEU A 130 20.15 -13.89 -13.78
N ALA A 131 20.62 -15.08 -14.16
CA ALA A 131 21.11 -15.34 -15.51
C ALA A 131 20.07 -15.18 -16.64
N LYS A 132 18.77 -15.10 -16.32
CA LYS A 132 17.70 -14.81 -17.30
C LYS A 132 17.34 -13.33 -17.38
N LEU A 133 17.68 -12.56 -16.34
CA LEU A 133 17.45 -11.12 -16.27
C LEU A 133 18.67 -10.35 -16.77
N ASP A 134 19.85 -10.84 -16.44
CA ASP A 134 21.17 -10.36 -16.88
C ASP A 134 21.42 -10.79 -18.33
N LEU A 135 21.12 -9.88 -19.26
CA LEU A 135 21.21 -10.04 -20.71
C LEU A 135 22.61 -9.77 -21.23
N ASP A 136 23.40 -8.93 -20.57
CA ASP A 136 24.77 -8.61 -20.98
C ASP A 136 25.85 -9.47 -20.26
N HIS A 137 25.42 -10.26 -19.28
CA HIS A 137 26.22 -11.20 -18.50
C HIS A 137 27.29 -10.52 -17.63
N ASP A 138 27.05 -9.28 -17.19
CA ASP A 138 27.94 -8.53 -16.31
C ASP A 138 27.77 -8.90 -14.81
N GLY A 139 26.72 -9.68 -14.50
CA GLY A 139 26.38 -10.13 -13.15
C GLY A 139 25.54 -9.14 -12.33
N ILE A 140 25.12 -8.02 -12.92
CA ILE A 140 24.34 -6.94 -12.31
C ILE A 140 23.07 -6.72 -13.15
N VAL A 141 21.90 -6.76 -12.50
CA VAL A 141 20.64 -6.49 -13.22
C VAL A 141 20.42 -4.99 -13.33
N SER A 142 20.65 -4.43 -14.50
CA SER A 142 20.50 -2.99 -14.77
C SER A 142 19.03 -2.55 -14.91
N VAL A 143 18.80 -1.22 -14.83
CA VAL A 143 17.50 -0.61 -15.12
C VAL A 143 17.01 -0.96 -16.52
N ASP A 144 17.91 -1.04 -17.49
CA ASP A 144 17.57 -1.32 -18.88
C ASP A 144 17.07 -2.75 -19.07
N GLU A 145 17.65 -3.70 -18.35
CA GLU A 145 17.23 -5.09 -18.33
C GLU A 145 15.89 -5.28 -17.62
N ILE A 146 15.65 -4.54 -16.53
CA ILE A 146 14.33 -4.49 -15.91
C ILE A 146 13.30 -3.91 -16.87
N HIS A 147 13.64 -2.87 -17.62
CA HIS A 147 12.75 -2.26 -18.62
C HIS A 147 12.39 -3.25 -19.73
N VAL A 148 13.39 -3.99 -20.22
CA VAL A 148 13.18 -5.08 -21.20
C VAL A 148 12.34 -6.20 -20.60
N ALA A 149 12.57 -6.58 -19.34
CA ALA A 149 11.78 -7.61 -18.66
C ALA A 149 10.32 -7.20 -18.47
N LEU A 150 10.04 -5.92 -18.15
CA LEU A 150 8.66 -5.41 -18.07
C LEU A 150 7.93 -5.57 -19.41
N ARG A 151 8.62 -5.37 -20.54
CA ARG A 151 8.08 -5.56 -21.88
C ARG A 151 7.91 -7.05 -22.23
N ASP A 152 9.00 -7.80 -22.15
CA ASP A 152 9.11 -9.14 -22.77
C ASP A 152 8.60 -10.26 -21.86
N VAL A 153 8.74 -10.10 -20.52
CA VAL A 153 8.28 -11.09 -19.54
C VAL A 153 6.86 -10.82 -19.10
N LEU A 154 6.51 -9.55 -18.81
CA LEU A 154 5.16 -9.19 -18.36
C LEU A 154 4.22 -8.78 -19.50
N GLY A 155 4.71 -8.60 -20.73
CA GLY A 155 3.90 -8.21 -21.87
C GLY A 155 3.35 -6.79 -21.78
N LEU A 156 3.96 -5.92 -20.98
CA LEU A 156 3.49 -4.53 -20.80
C LEU A 156 3.93 -3.66 -21.99
N SER A 157 3.05 -2.75 -22.41
CA SER A 157 3.40 -1.71 -23.38
C SER A 157 4.20 -0.62 -22.67
N VAL A 158 5.53 -0.73 -22.71
CA VAL A 158 6.45 0.28 -22.18
C VAL A 158 7.03 1.12 -23.32
N ASP A 159 7.16 2.43 -23.10
CA ASP A 159 7.85 3.33 -24.03
C ASP A 159 9.37 3.10 -23.93
N PRO A 160 10.11 2.96 -25.04
CA PRO A 160 11.56 2.73 -25.00
C PRO A 160 12.38 3.87 -24.40
N THR A 161 11.84 5.09 -24.35
CA THR A 161 12.51 6.29 -23.84
C THR A 161 12.20 6.60 -22.39
N GLU A 162 11.05 6.13 -21.87
CA GLU A 162 10.60 6.43 -20.52
C GLU A 162 10.89 5.26 -19.57
N LYS A 163 11.95 5.40 -18.77
CA LYS A 163 12.46 4.34 -17.87
C LYS A 163 12.10 4.56 -16.40
N SER A 164 11.35 5.62 -16.07
CA SER A 164 11.00 5.98 -14.68
C SER A 164 10.35 4.83 -13.88
N LEU A 165 9.52 4.01 -14.54
CA LEU A 165 8.95 2.81 -13.91
C LEU A 165 10.01 1.74 -13.64
N ALA A 166 10.92 1.51 -14.57
CA ALA A 166 12.00 0.53 -14.43
C ALA A 166 13.00 0.95 -13.35
N GLU A 167 13.35 2.24 -13.28
CA GLU A 167 14.18 2.81 -12.20
C GLU A 167 13.54 2.58 -10.83
N TYR A 168 12.24 2.80 -10.73
CA TYR A 168 11.53 2.63 -9.48
C TYR A 168 11.45 1.14 -9.08
N VAL A 169 11.20 0.23 -10.03
CA VAL A 169 11.26 -1.22 -9.79
C VAL A 169 12.67 -1.67 -9.38
N HIS A 170 13.71 -1.16 -10.06
CA HIS A 170 15.11 -1.43 -9.74
C HIS A 170 15.44 -1.04 -8.30
N SER A 171 15.01 0.15 -7.85
CA SER A 171 15.25 0.62 -6.48
C SER A 171 14.66 -0.27 -5.36
N PHE A 172 13.70 -1.13 -5.68
CA PHE A 172 13.18 -2.14 -4.74
C PHE A 172 13.81 -3.52 -4.91
N ALA A 173 14.35 -3.81 -6.09
CA ALA A 173 15.08 -5.04 -6.36
C ALA A 173 16.49 -4.98 -5.77
N ASP A 174 17.13 -3.81 -5.88
CA ASP A 174 18.41 -3.51 -5.25
C ASP A 174 18.21 -3.23 -3.75
N THR A 175 18.58 -4.22 -2.94
CA THR A 175 18.51 -4.13 -1.47
C THR A 175 19.84 -3.73 -0.84
N THR A 176 20.89 -3.56 -1.66
CA THR A 176 22.28 -3.34 -1.24
C THR A 176 22.81 -1.96 -1.63
N GLY A 177 22.21 -1.29 -2.62
CA GLY A 177 22.61 0.04 -3.07
C GLY A 177 23.87 0.04 -3.94
N ASP A 178 24.16 -1.10 -4.58
CA ASP A 178 25.38 -1.34 -5.37
C ASP A 178 25.07 -1.31 -6.87
#